data_AF-A0AA43IKE5-F1
#
_entry.id   AF-A0AA43IKE5-F1
#
_cell.length_a   1.000
_cell.length_b   1.000
_cell.length_c   1.000
_cell.angle_alpha   90.00
_cell.angle_beta   90.00
_cell.angle_gamma   90.00
#
_symmetry.space_group_name_H-M   'P 1'
#
loop_
_entity.id
_entity.type
_entity.pdbx_description
1 polymer ?
#
loop_
_entity_poly.entity_id
_entity_poly.type
_entity_poly.pdbx_seq_one_letter_code
_entity_poly.pdbx_strand_id
1 'polypeptide(L)'
;MKGTKPMPFDFVLDQLYSVSPVVKPMFGCHAVYVENKIVLILRKREDHLDDNGVWLATEHVHHQTLRHEFSSMRSIKLFGARETAWQNLPFDALDFEEAVLHACSLIIQGDKRIGKEAKLKKEPKRRK
;
A
#
# COMPACT_ATOMS: atom_id res chain seq x y z
N MET A 1 -27.39 -8.59 -10.74
CA MET A 1 -26.36 -8.75 -9.69
C MET A 1 -25.16 -7.90 -10.09
N LYS A 2 -24.83 -6.84 -9.36
CA LYS A 2 -23.64 -6.03 -9.66
C LYS A 2 -22.43 -6.90 -9.31
N GLY A 3 -21.71 -7.40 -10.31
CA GLY A 3 -20.47 -8.14 -10.11
C GLY A 3 -19.52 -7.27 -9.30
N THR A 4 -19.20 -7.71 -8.08
CA THR A 4 -18.11 -7.15 -7.30
C THR A 4 -16.86 -7.33 -8.15
N LYS A 5 -16.30 -6.23 -8.67
CA LYS A 5 -15.01 -6.31 -9.38
C LYS A 5 -14.02 -6.96 -8.42
N PRO A 6 -13.29 -8.01 -8.86
CA PRO A 6 -12.31 -8.65 -8.00
C PRO A 6 -11.30 -7.60 -7.53
N MET A 7 -10.97 -7.64 -6.25
CA MET A 7 -9.97 -6.75 -5.71
C MET A 7 -8.63 -7.08 -6.35
N PRO A 8 -7.86 -6.09 -6.85
CA PRO A 8 -6.54 -6.39 -7.36
C PRO A 8 -5.63 -6.87 -6.25
N PHE A 9 -4.83 -7.89 -6.54
CA PHE A 9 -3.79 -8.41 -5.64
C PHE A 9 -4.39 -8.90 -4.30
N ASP A 10 -5.47 -9.68 -4.37
CA ASP A 10 -6.17 -10.22 -3.19
C ASP A 10 -5.31 -11.14 -2.32
N PHE A 11 -4.32 -11.84 -2.89
CA PHE A 11 -3.31 -12.61 -2.16
C PHE A 11 -2.61 -11.79 -1.05
N VAL A 12 -2.52 -10.46 -1.19
CA VAL A 12 -1.98 -9.57 -0.15
C VAL A 12 -2.78 -9.67 1.15
N LEU A 13 -4.09 -9.81 1.07
CA LEU A 13 -4.94 -9.96 2.26
C LEU A 13 -4.76 -11.30 2.92
N ASP A 14 -4.57 -12.37 2.14
CA ASP A 14 -4.31 -13.70 2.67
C ASP A 14 -3.00 -13.72 3.46
N GLN A 15 -1.96 -13.07 2.93
CA GLN A 15 -0.68 -12.93 3.63
C GLN A 15 -0.80 -12.11 4.91
N LEU A 16 -1.52 -10.99 4.85
CA LEU A 16 -1.69 -10.11 6.01
C LEU A 16 -2.76 -10.60 7.00
N TYR A 17 -3.48 -11.69 6.72
CA TYR A 17 -4.60 -12.16 7.54
C TYR A 17 -4.27 -12.27 9.04
N SER A 18 -3.05 -12.72 9.35
CA SER A 18 -2.54 -12.87 10.72
C SER A 18 -2.53 -11.56 11.54
N VAL A 19 -2.44 -10.40 10.88
CA VAL A 19 -2.45 -9.07 11.51
C VAL A 19 -3.77 -8.32 11.32
N SER A 20 -4.84 -9.03 10.94
CA SER A 20 -6.21 -8.51 10.82
C SER A 20 -6.29 -7.22 9.97
N PRO A 21 -5.99 -7.30 8.66
CA PRO A 21 -5.91 -6.13 7.81
C PRO A 21 -7.30 -5.55 7.57
N VAL A 22 -7.42 -4.22 7.60
CA VAL A 22 -8.65 -3.51 7.27
C VAL A 22 -8.51 -2.87 5.91
N VAL A 23 -9.39 -3.24 4.97
CA VAL A 23 -9.40 -2.66 3.62
C VAL A 23 -10.45 -1.57 3.52
N LYS A 24 -10.08 -0.41 2.97
CA LYS A 24 -11.00 0.69 2.68
C LYS A 24 -10.89 1.13 1.22
N PRO A 25 -12.00 1.25 0.47
CA PRO A 25 -11.97 1.80 -0.87
C PRO A 25 -11.54 3.27 -0.84
N MET A 26 -10.66 3.67 -1.74
CA MET A 26 -10.12 5.03 -1.82
C MET A 26 -9.89 5.44 -3.27
N PHE A 27 -10.80 6.23 -3.83
CA PHE A 27 -10.71 6.80 -5.19
C PHE A 27 -10.32 5.79 -6.29
N GLY A 28 -10.97 4.62 -6.30
CA GLY A 28 -10.70 3.56 -7.29
C GLY A 28 -9.44 2.74 -7.02
N CYS A 29 -8.86 2.86 -5.83
CA CYS A 29 -7.85 1.97 -5.26
C CYS A 29 -8.37 1.37 -3.95
N HIS A 30 -7.62 0.44 -3.36
CA HIS A 30 -7.94 -0.14 -2.05
C HIS A 30 -6.80 0.15 -1.08
N ALA A 31 -7.08 0.91 -0.03
CA ALA A 31 -6.12 1.18 1.03
C ALA A 31 -6.20 0.07 2.09
N VAL A 32 -5.05 -0.49 2.46
CA VAL A 32 -4.91 -1.54 3.47
C VAL A 32 -4.32 -0.93 4.74
N TYR A 33 -4.95 -1.22 5.86
CA TYR A 33 -4.58 -0.74 7.18
C TYR A 33 -4.24 -1.90 8.11
N VAL A 34 -3.22 -1.73 8.93
CA VAL A 34 -2.83 -2.62 10.02
C VAL A 34 -2.59 -1.75 11.26
N GLU A 35 -3.16 -2.11 12.41
CA GLU A 35 -3.02 -1.35 13.67
C GLU A 35 -3.23 0.17 13.51
N ASN A 36 -4.29 0.59 12.80
CA ASN A 36 -4.63 1.99 12.50
C ASN A 36 -3.61 2.77 11.64
N LYS A 37 -2.60 2.10 11.09
CA LYS A 37 -1.66 2.68 10.11
C LYS A 37 -2.09 2.28 8.71
N ILE A 38 -2.05 3.22 7.77
CA ILE A 38 -2.14 2.87 6.35
C ILE A 38 -0.79 2.29 5.94
N VAL A 39 -0.76 1.05 5.49
CA VAL A 39 0.47 0.32 5.16
C VAL A 39 0.64 0.15 3.65
N LEU A 40 -0.44 -0.21 2.95
CA LEU A 40 -0.41 -0.47 1.51
C LEU A 40 -1.58 0.21 0.78
N ILE A 41 -1.41 0.48 -0.52
CA ILE A 41 -2.51 0.75 -1.46
C ILE A 41 -2.41 -0.26 -2.61
N LEU A 42 -3.48 -0.99 -2.86
CA LEU A 42 -3.63 -1.91 -3.99
C LEU A 42 -4.28 -1.14 -5.15
N ARG A 43 -3.52 -0.96 -6.23
CA ARG A 43 -3.97 -0.20 -7.40
C ARG A 43 -3.79 -0.99 -8.69
N LYS A 44 -4.90 -1.20 -9.40
CA LYS A 44 -4.92 -1.69 -10.78
C LYS A 44 -6.01 -0.96 -11.55
N ARG A 45 -5.61 -0.07 -12.46
CA ARG A 45 -6.51 0.78 -13.25
C ARG A 45 -6.10 0.80 -14.71
N GLU A 46 -7.01 1.24 -15.58
CA GLU A 46 -6.78 1.39 -17.01
C GLU A 46 -6.04 2.69 -17.35
N ASP A 47 -6.00 3.64 -16.42
CA ASP A 47 -5.26 4.90 -16.49
C ASP A 47 -3.97 4.86 -15.65
N HIS A 48 -2.96 5.66 -16.07
CA HIS A 48 -1.66 5.76 -15.38
C HIS A 48 -1.08 4.39 -15.03
N LEU A 49 -0.83 3.58 -16.07
CA LEU A 49 -0.42 2.18 -15.93
C LEU A 49 0.90 2.02 -15.19
N ASP A 50 1.82 2.99 -15.31
CA ASP A 50 3.08 3.04 -14.56
C ASP A 50 2.91 2.95 -13.04
N ASP A 51 1.80 3.47 -12.51
CA ASP A 51 1.53 3.45 -11.08
C ASP A 51 0.61 2.29 -10.68
N ASN A 52 0.37 1.31 -11.55
CA ASN A 52 -0.26 0.06 -11.15
C ASN A 52 0.72 -0.79 -10.34
N GLY A 53 0.20 -1.45 -9.31
CA GLY A 53 0.99 -2.22 -8.37
C GLY A 53 0.52 -2.02 -6.93
N VAL A 54 1.43 -2.30 -6.02
CA VAL A 54 1.22 -2.16 -4.58
C VAL A 54 2.06 -1.00 -4.08
N TRP A 55 1.40 0.03 -3.55
CA TRP A 55 2.10 1.18 -3.00
C TRP A 55 2.36 1.00 -1.52
N LEU A 56 3.61 1.15 -1.08
CA LEU A 56 4.02 1.15 0.30
C LEU A 56 3.93 2.57 0.86
N ALA A 57 3.27 2.70 2.02
CA ALA A 57 3.35 3.90 2.83
C ALA A 57 4.69 3.91 3.56
N THR A 58 5.53 4.90 3.31
CA THR A 58 6.85 5.05 3.95
C THR A 58 7.27 6.51 4.05
N GLU A 59 8.49 6.80 4.50
CA GLU A 59 9.07 8.14 4.60
C GLU A 59 10.40 8.22 3.86
N HIS A 60 10.76 9.42 3.39
CA HIS A 60 11.97 9.66 2.60
C HIS A 60 13.25 9.11 3.24
N VAL A 61 13.35 9.18 4.57
CA VAL A 61 14.49 8.67 5.34
C VAL A 61 14.68 7.15 5.22
N HIS A 62 13.65 6.42 4.82
CA HIS A 62 13.66 4.96 4.69
C HIS A 62 13.76 4.47 3.24
N HIS A 63 13.64 5.36 2.24
CA HIS A 63 13.64 4.94 0.84
C HIS A 63 14.94 4.27 0.43
N GLN A 64 16.10 4.76 0.89
CA GLN A 64 17.38 4.16 0.53
C GLN A 64 17.49 2.72 1.06
N THR A 65 17.12 2.48 2.33
CA THR A 65 17.20 1.15 2.92
C THR A 65 16.16 0.21 2.34
N LEU A 66 14.94 0.69 2.06
CA LEU A 66 13.91 -0.10 1.39
C LEU A 66 14.27 -0.42 -0.06
N ARG A 67 15.01 0.44 -0.78
CA ARG A 67 15.46 0.15 -2.15
C ARG A 67 16.50 -0.97 -2.21
N HIS A 68 17.23 -1.21 -1.12
CA HIS A 68 18.09 -2.40 -1.02
C HIS A 68 17.29 -3.70 -0.87
N GLU A 69 16.10 -3.63 -0.26
CA GLU A 69 15.17 -4.76 -0.13
C GLU A 69 14.33 -4.98 -1.40
N PHE A 70 14.04 -3.90 -2.13
CA PHE A 70 13.14 -3.88 -3.28
C PHE A 70 13.81 -3.20 -4.48
N SER A 71 14.50 -3.98 -5.31
CA SER A 71 15.23 -3.46 -6.48
C SER A 71 14.33 -2.71 -7.47
N SER A 72 13.12 -3.21 -7.71
CA SER A 72 12.16 -2.61 -8.66
C SER A 72 11.36 -1.45 -8.07
N MET A 73 11.58 -1.11 -6.79
CA MET A 73 10.84 -0.04 -6.12
C MET A 73 11.13 1.33 -6.72
N ARG A 74 10.05 2.07 -6.98
CA ARG A 74 10.10 3.45 -7.50
C ARG A 74 9.05 4.32 -6.83
N SER A 75 9.28 5.63 -6.78
CA SER A 75 8.24 6.55 -6.32
C SER A 75 7.09 6.61 -7.33
N ILE A 76 5.86 6.76 -6.83
CA ILE A 76 4.70 6.96 -7.70
C ILE A 76 4.78 8.29 -8.43
N LYS A 77 4.33 8.31 -9.68
CA LYS A 77 4.29 9.52 -10.52
C LYS A 77 2.98 10.29 -10.37
N LEU A 78 1.92 9.65 -9.87
CA LEU A 78 0.57 10.21 -9.77
C LEU A 78 0.48 11.51 -8.96
N PHE A 79 1.31 11.69 -7.93
CA PHE A 79 1.34 12.93 -7.13
C PHE A 79 2.37 13.96 -7.62
N GLY A 80 2.89 13.78 -8.84
CA GLY A 80 3.86 14.65 -9.48
C GLY A 80 5.26 14.04 -9.56
N ALA A 81 6.21 14.82 -10.09
CA ALA A 81 7.57 14.37 -10.38
C ALA A 81 8.51 14.35 -9.15
N ARG A 82 8.06 14.87 -8.01
CA ARG A 82 8.86 14.85 -6.78
C ARG A 82 8.70 13.51 -6.10
N GLU A 83 9.76 13.07 -5.43
CA GLU A 83 9.69 11.90 -4.56
C GLU A 83 8.55 12.09 -3.54
N THR A 84 7.79 11.03 -3.29
CA THR A 84 6.64 11.06 -2.38
C THR A 84 6.86 10.09 -1.23
N ALA A 85 6.05 10.21 -0.18
CA ALA A 85 5.95 9.21 0.90
C ALA A 85 5.34 7.85 0.46
N TRP A 86 5.12 7.67 -0.84
CA TRP A 86 4.57 6.48 -1.44
C TRP A 86 5.56 5.89 -2.44
N GLN A 87 5.97 4.65 -2.19
CA GLN A 87 6.79 3.89 -3.12
C GLN A 87 5.94 2.79 -3.76
N ASN A 88 6.03 2.61 -5.07
CA ASN A 88 5.35 1.57 -5.83
C ASN A 88 6.26 0.35 -5.97
N LEU A 89 5.70 -0.83 -5.68
CA LEU A 89 6.12 -2.11 -6.24
C LEU A 89 5.34 -2.33 -7.54
N PRO A 90 5.97 -2.10 -8.70
CA PRO A 90 5.26 -2.06 -9.98
C PRO A 90 4.71 -3.43 -10.37
N PHE A 91 3.45 -3.49 -10.81
CA PHE A 91 2.82 -4.74 -11.25
C PHE A 91 3.55 -5.38 -12.46
N ASP A 92 4.19 -4.56 -13.29
CA ASP A 92 4.94 -4.98 -14.48
C ASP A 92 6.38 -5.42 -14.17
N ALA A 93 6.80 -5.40 -12.91
CA ALA A 93 8.12 -5.87 -12.50
C ALA A 93 8.19 -7.41 -12.43
N LEU A 94 9.33 -7.98 -12.81
CA LEU A 94 9.56 -9.44 -12.79
C LEU A 94 9.53 -10.02 -11.37
N ASP A 95 9.96 -9.23 -10.39
CA ASP A 95 10.01 -9.55 -8.96
C ASP A 95 8.74 -9.09 -8.21
N PHE A 96 7.67 -8.70 -8.91
CA PHE A 96 6.50 -8.07 -8.29
C PHE A 96 5.91 -8.89 -7.14
N GLU A 97 5.58 -10.15 -7.38
CA GLU A 97 4.94 -10.99 -6.36
C GLU A 97 5.86 -11.23 -5.17
N GLU A 98 7.14 -11.58 -5.42
CA GLU A 98 8.15 -11.77 -4.38
C GLU A 98 8.37 -10.52 -3.53
N ALA A 99 8.47 -9.34 -4.17
CA ALA A 99 8.60 -8.06 -3.49
C ALA A 99 7.37 -7.76 -2.63
N VAL A 100 6.16 -8.05 -3.11
CA VAL A 100 4.92 -7.84 -2.34
C VAL A 100 4.86 -8.78 -1.14
N LEU A 101 5.21 -10.06 -1.31
CA LEU A 101 5.28 -11.02 -0.21
C LEU A 101 6.29 -10.60 0.85
N HIS A 102 7.47 -10.11 0.45
CA HIS A 102 8.48 -9.59 1.36
C HIS A 102 7.97 -8.34 2.10
N ALA A 103 7.30 -7.42 1.41
CA ALA A 103 6.66 -6.27 2.05
C ALA A 103 5.59 -6.68 3.09
N CYS A 104 4.78 -7.70 2.79
CA CYS A 104 3.82 -8.26 3.75
C CYS A 104 4.54 -8.83 4.98
N SER A 105 5.64 -9.55 4.80
CA SER A 105 6.46 -10.08 5.90
C SER A 105 6.98 -8.97 6.82
N LEU A 106 7.53 -7.88 6.24
CA LEU A 106 7.98 -6.72 7.01
C LEU A 106 6.84 -6.05 7.79
N ILE A 107 5.64 -5.95 7.21
CA ILE A 107 4.45 -5.42 7.89
C ILE A 107 4.04 -6.32 9.06
N ILE A 108 4.03 -7.63 8.88
CA ILE A 108 3.69 -8.60 9.93
C ILE A 108 4.69 -8.53 11.08
N GLN A 109 5.97 -8.30 10.77
CA GLN A 109 7.03 -8.09 11.77
C GLN A 109 6.97 -6.71 12.45
N GLY A 110 6.07 -5.82 12.03
CA GLY A 110 5.94 -4.47 12.59
C GLY A 110 7.10 -3.55 12.22
N ASP A 111 7.70 -3.73 11.03
CA ASP A 111 8.81 -2.89 10.55
C ASP A 111 8.39 -1.40 10.55
N LYS A 112 9.13 -0.60 11.30
CA LYS A 112 8.84 0.84 11.52
C LYS A 112 9.01 1.68 10.26
N ARG A 113 9.70 1.16 9.23
CA ARG A 113 9.88 1.84 7.94
C ARG A 113 8.61 1.86 7.10
N ILE A 114 7.65 0.99 7.41
CA ILE A 114 6.40 0.83 6.67
C ILE A 114 5.23 1.24 7.55
N GLY A 115 4.34 2.02 6.96
CA GLY A 115 3.11 2.44 7.58
C GLY A 115 3.14 3.91 7.99
N LYS A 116 2.03 4.58 7.74
CA LYS A 116 1.80 5.94 8.22
C LYS A 116 0.58 5.95 9.10
N GLU A 117 0.67 6.54 10.28
CA GLU A 117 -0.49 6.71 11.15
C GLU A 117 -1.56 7.50 10.40
N ALA A 118 -2.66 6.84 10.07
CA ALA A 118 -3.81 7.54 9.58
C ALA A 118 -4.37 8.28 10.79
N LYS A 119 -4.23 9.62 10.82
CA LYS A 119 -4.98 10.45 11.76
C LYS A 119 -6.47 10.19 11.50
N LEU A 120 -7.04 9.17 12.15
CA LEU A 120 -8.47 8.96 12.21
C LEU A 120 -9.02 10.27 12.77
N LYS A 121 -9.77 11.01 11.95
CA LYS A 121 -10.52 12.18 12.42
C LYS A 121 -11.33 11.67 13.62
N LYS A 122 -11.11 12.26 14.80
CA LYS A 122 -11.95 12.04 15.99
C LYS A 122 -13.41 12.12 15.52
N GLU A 123 -14.22 11.12 15.87
CA GLU A 123 -15.66 11.14 15.58
C GLU A 123 -16.22 12.52 15.95
N PRO A 124 -17.05 13.15 15.09
CA PRO A 124 -17.72 14.37 15.48
C PRO A 124 -18.59 14.02 16.70
N LYS A 125 -18.27 14.61 17.86
CA LYS A 125 -19.12 14.50 19.06
C LYS A 125 -20.54 14.82 18.62
N ARG A 126 -21.46 13.84 18.70
CA ARG A 126 -22.89 14.09 18.57
C ARG A 126 -23.23 15.20 19.57
N ARG A 127 -23.57 16.39 19.06
CA ARG A 127 -24.16 17.45 19.88
C ARG A 127 -25.48 16.89 20.41
N LYS A 128 -25.55 16.72 21.73
CA LYS A 128 -26.82 16.58 22.46
C LYS A 128 -27.55 17.91 22.47
#